data_AF-A0A1X7TT95-F1
#
_entry.id   AF-A0A1X7TT95-F1
#
_cell.length_a   1.000
_cell.length_b   1.000
_cell.length_c   1.000
_cell.angle_alpha   90.00
_cell.angle_beta   90.00
_cell.angle_gamma   90.00
#
_symmetry.space_group_name_H-M   'P 1'
#
loop_
_entity.id
_entity.type
_entity.pdbx_description
1 polymer ?
#
loop_
_entity_poly.entity_id
_entity_poly.type
_entity_poly.pdbx_seq_one_letter_code
_entity_poly.pdbx_strand_id
1 'polypeptide(L)'
;MDDLLEHEAVPIEPVTAKVYGKQGVTSQHTLLPLLPCWASTIHKVLGLYLDAAVINLGPKMFEDIMTLVALSRVRTLQGVALLGQVKQKITSSTAANDEMDRLRNHRL
;
A
#
# COMPACT_ATOMS: atom_id res chain seq x y z
N MET A 1 -6.00 -25.11 23.50
CA MET A 1 -7.43 -24.82 23.69
C MET A 1 -7.50 -24.07 25.00
N ASP A 2 -7.14 -22.79 24.95
CA ASP A 2 -7.15 -21.83 26.05
C ASP A 2 -6.51 -20.58 25.46
N ASP A 3 -7.35 -19.61 25.07
CA ASP A 3 -7.17 -18.17 25.24
C ASP A 3 -8.30 -17.42 24.48
N LEU A 4 -9.56 -17.68 24.86
CA LEU A 4 -10.67 -16.80 24.48
C LEU A 4 -10.73 -15.72 25.56
N LEU A 5 -9.75 -14.81 25.55
CA LEU A 5 -9.89 -13.53 26.21
C LEU A 5 -11.12 -12.86 25.59
N GLU A 6 -12.20 -12.77 26.37
CA GLU A 6 -13.36 -11.96 25.99
C GLU A 6 -12.90 -10.51 25.90
N HIS A 7 -12.56 -10.08 24.70
CA HIS A 7 -12.22 -8.69 24.44
C HIS A 7 -13.49 -7.85 24.55
N GLU A 8 -13.47 -6.89 25.47
CA GLU A 8 -14.55 -5.91 25.60
C GLU A 8 -14.68 -5.10 24.30
N ALA A 9 -15.88 -5.00 23.77
CA ALA A 9 -16.14 -4.30 22.51
C ALA A 9 -16.00 -2.78 22.73
N VAL A 10 -15.14 -2.14 21.92
CA VAL A 10 -15.00 -0.68 21.91
C VAL A 10 -15.98 -0.08 20.89
N PRO A 11 -16.90 0.81 21.30
CA PRO A 11 -17.79 1.48 20.35
C PRO A 11 -16.99 2.42 19.44
N ILE A 12 -17.29 2.39 18.15
CA ILE A 12 -16.64 3.25 17.16
C ILE A 12 -17.56 4.44 16.88
N GLU A 13 -17.13 5.62 17.31
CA GLU A 13 -17.92 6.84 17.19
C GLU A 13 -17.68 7.56 15.85
N PRO A 14 -18.70 8.26 15.29
CA PRO A 14 -18.52 9.06 14.09
C PRO A 14 -17.51 10.20 14.29
N VAL A 15 -16.63 10.36 13.31
CA VAL A 15 -15.62 11.43 13.24
C VAL A 15 -16.00 12.42 12.15
N THR A 16 -15.81 13.70 12.43
CA THR A 16 -16.04 14.77 11.46
C THR A 16 -14.72 15.18 10.81
N ALA A 17 -14.55 14.84 9.53
CA ALA A 17 -13.44 15.30 8.70
C ALA A 17 -13.76 16.66 8.08
N LYS A 18 -12.82 17.61 8.15
CA LYS A 18 -12.93 18.95 7.56
C LYS A 18 -11.85 19.14 6.51
N VAL A 19 -12.23 19.66 5.36
CA VAL A 19 -11.33 20.03 4.26
C VAL A 19 -11.18 21.54 4.27
N TYR A 20 -9.95 22.03 4.39
CA TYR A 20 -9.63 23.46 4.47
C TYR A 20 -9.12 23.96 3.12
N GLY A 21 -9.76 25.01 2.60
CA GLY A 21 -9.30 25.80 1.47
C GLY A 21 -8.68 27.13 1.91
N LYS A 22 -8.39 28.00 0.94
CA LYS A 22 -7.69 29.29 1.18
C LYS A 22 -8.41 30.25 2.13
N GLN A 23 -9.73 30.10 2.33
CA GLN A 23 -10.57 30.98 3.14
C GLN A 23 -11.19 30.27 4.36
N GLY A 24 -10.69 29.08 4.73
CA GLY A 24 -11.23 28.28 5.84
C GLY A 24 -11.83 26.94 5.40
N VAL A 25 -12.75 26.39 6.18
CA VAL A 25 -13.37 25.08 5.87
C VAL A 25 -14.21 25.18 4.60
N THR A 26 -13.88 24.38 3.59
CA THR A 26 -14.59 24.31 2.31
C THR A 26 -15.58 23.15 2.27
N SER A 27 -15.30 22.05 3.00
CA SER A 27 -16.25 20.93 3.14
C SER A 27 -16.08 20.23 4.48
N GLN A 28 -17.16 19.60 4.96
CA GLN A 28 -17.21 18.80 6.17
C GLN A 28 -18.00 17.52 5.94
N HIS A 29 -17.49 16.39 6.43
CA HIS A 29 -18.18 15.10 6.39
C HIS A 29 -18.06 14.38 7.73
N THR A 30 -19.18 13.88 8.26
CA THR A 30 -19.21 13.05 9.47
C THR A 30 -19.44 11.60 9.07
N LEU A 31 -18.49 10.73 9.40
CA LEU A 31 -18.43 9.34 8.96
C LEU A 31 -17.88 8.46 10.10
N LEU A 32 -18.19 7.17 10.09
CA LEU A 32 -17.40 6.24 10.90
C LEU A 32 -15.96 6.21 10.37
N PRO A 33 -14.93 6.24 11.23
CA PRO A 33 -13.53 6.22 10.83
C PRO A 33 -13.07 4.81 10.37
N LEU A 34 -13.85 4.18 9.50
CA LEU A 34 -13.65 2.82 9.01
C LEU A 34 -13.73 2.76 7.50
N LEU A 35 -12.90 1.91 6.92
CA LEU A 35 -12.87 1.60 5.50
C LEU A 35 -12.68 0.09 5.35
N PRO A 36 -13.41 -0.57 4.43
CA PRO A 36 -13.13 -1.97 4.12
C PRO A 36 -11.71 -2.08 3.54
N CYS A 37 -10.87 -2.92 4.17
CA CYS A 37 -9.45 -3.02 3.85
C CYS A 37 -9.02 -4.36 3.28
N TRP A 38 -9.95 -5.28 2.99
CA TRP A 38 -9.64 -6.58 2.38
C TRP A 38 -8.99 -6.45 1.00
N ALA A 39 -9.40 -5.44 0.24
CA ALA A 39 -8.72 -5.02 -0.97
C ALA A 39 -8.29 -3.57 -0.82
N SER A 40 -7.02 -3.29 -1.10
CA SER A 40 -6.45 -1.96 -0.97
C SER A 40 -5.58 -1.66 -2.18
N THR A 41 -5.40 -0.37 -2.47
CA THR A 41 -4.48 0.06 -3.52
C THR A 41 -3.05 -0.10 -3.03
N ILE A 42 -2.12 -0.35 -3.95
CA ILE A 42 -0.69 -0.47 -3.64
C ILE A 42 -0.17 0.77 -2.89
N HIS A 43 -0.67 1.95 -3.25
CA HIS A 43 -0.34 3.22 -2.61
C HIS A 43 -0.75 3.27 -1.13
N LYS A 44 -1.91 2.70 -0.77
CA LYS A 44 -2.42 2.70 0.61
C LYS A 44 -1.68 1.71 1.52
N VAL A 45 -1.03 0.70 0.95
CA VAL A 45 -0.25 -0.29 1.69
C VAL A 45 1.26 0.00 1.65
N LEU A 46 1.65 1.16 1.14
CA LEU A 46 3.04 1.61 1.17
C LEU A 46 3.51 1.70 2.63
N GLY A 47 4.64 1.07 2.95
CA GLY A 47 5.18 1.02 4.31
C GLY A 47 4.60 -0.08 5.23
N LEU A 48 3.58 -0.82 4.79
CA LEU A 48 3.07 -1.97 5.53
C LEU A 48 3.90 -3.24 5.26
N TYR A 49 3.81 -4.19 6.19
CA TYR A 49 4.25 -5.58 6.00
C TYR A 49 3.02 -6.49 6.07
N LEU A 50 2.87 -7.34 5.05
CA LEU A 50 1.74 -8.24 4.90
C LEU A 50 2.21 -9.70 4.94
N ASP A 51 1.40 -10.55 5.55
CA ASP A 51 1.72 -11.98 5.70
C ASP A 51 1.37 -12.75 4.43
N ALA A 52 0.24 -12.38 3.86
CA ALA A 52 -0.21 -12.86 2.58
C ALA A 52 -0.94 -11.74 1.82
N ALA A 53 -0.82 -11.74 0.50
CA ALA A 53 -1.59 -10.86 -0.36
C ALA A 53 -1.87 -11.51 -1.72
N VAL A 54 -3.06 -11.24 -2.24
CA VAL A 54 -3.39 -11.49 -3.64
C VAL A 54 -3.11 -10.21 -4.43
N ILE A 55 -2.12 -10.24 -5.31
CA ILE A 55 -1.64 -9.07 -6.06
C ILE A 55 -2.09 -9.21 -7.51
N ASN A 56 -2.90 -8.27 -7.98
CA ASN A 56 -3.35 -8.22 -9.36
C ASN A 56 -2.39 -7.38 -10.21
N LEU A 57 -1.63 -8.04 -11.08
CA LEU A 57 -0.69 -7.44 -12.03
C LEU A 57 -1.28 -7.30 -13.44
N GLY A 58 -2.61 -7.19 -13.54
CA GLY A 58 -3.32 -7.02 -14.80
C GLY A 58 -3.17 -5.63 -15.43
N PRO A 59 -3.97 -5.32 -16.48
CA PRO A 59 -3.81 -4.13 -17.32
C PRO A 59 -3.93 -2.78 -16.60
N LYS A 60 -4.45 -2.77 -15.37
CA LYS A 60 -4.57 -1.55 -14.55
C LYS A 60 -3.24 -1.17 -13.88
N MET A 61 -2.20 -2.00 -13.97
CA MET A 61 -0.86 -1.64 -13.53
C MET A 61 -0.26 -0.63 -14.50
N PHE A 62 -0.04 0.58 -14.00
CA PHE A 62 0.41 1.73 -14.80
C PHE A 62 1.89 2.08 -14.60
N GLU A 63 2.51 1.58 -13.52
CA GLU A 63 3.92 1.85 -13.21
C GLU A 63 4.64 0.57 -12.77
N ASP A 64 5.79 0.33 -13.37
CA ASP A 64 6.66 -0.81 -13.07
C ASP A 64 7.08 -0.83 -11.59
N ILE A 65 7.36 0.35 -11.04
CA ILE A 65 7.72 0.52 -9.62
C ILE A 65 6.58 0.05 -8.70
N MET A 66 5.32 0.26 -9.07
CA MET A 66 4.19 -0.19 -8.26
C MET A 66 4.13 -1.71 -8.15
N THR A 67 4.56 -2.45 -9.17
CA THR A 67 4.67 -3.90 -9.10
C THR A 67 5.70 -4.33 -8.06
N LEU A 68 6.88 -3.68 -8.08
CA LEU A 68 7.93 -3.96 -7.10
C LEU A 68 7.50 -3.57 -5.67
N VAL A 69 6.83 -2.42 -5.52
CA VAL A 69 6.28 -1.98 -4.23
C VAL A 69 5.30 -3.01 -3.70
N ALA A 70 4.35 -3.47 -4.50
CA ALA A 70 3.35 -4.48 -4.11
C ALA A 70 4.01 -5.79 -3.65
N LEU A 71 4.95 -6.31 -4.44
CA LEU A 71 5.66 -7.56 -4.14
C LEU A 71 6.47 -7.43 -2.84
N SER A 72 7.16 -6.30 -2.65
CA SER A 72 7.98 -6.05 -1.46
C SER A 72 7.18 -5.85 -0.17
N ARG A 73 5.84 -5.74 -0.22
CA ARG A 73 5.02 -5.68 0.99
C ARG A 73 4.83 -7.05 1.64
N VAL A 74 4.91 -8.14 0.86
CA VAL A 74 4.64 -9.50 1.36
C VAL A 74 5.94 -10.11 1.90
N ARG A 75 5.89 -10.60 3.15
CA ARG A 75 7.09 -11.04 3.87
C ARG A 75 7.73 -12.31 3.31
N THR A 76 6.94 -13.18 2.70
CA THR A 76 7.39 -14.49 2.21
C THR A 76 6.85 -14.75 0.80
N LEU A 77 7.59 -15.54 0.03
CA LEU A 77 7.14 -15.93 -1.31
C LEU A 77 5.85 -16.77 -1.26
N GLN A 78 5.70 -17.61 -0.23
CA GLN A 78 4.52 -18.44 0.00
C GLN A 78 3.26 -17.61 0.28
N GLY A 79 3.41 -16.40 0.84
CA GLY A 79 2.31 -15.47 1.06
C GLY A 79 1.84 -14.75 -0.21
N VAL A 80 2.53 -14.89 -1.34
CA VAL A 80 2.21 -14.18 -2.58
C VAL A 80 1.32 -15.04 -3.47
N ALA A 81 0.14 -14.52 -3.82
CA ALA A 81 -0.66 -15.01 -4.92
C ALA A 81 -0.77 -13.93 -6.00
N LEU A 82 -0.49 -14.28 -7.27
CA LEU A 82 -0.54 -13.34 -8.38
C LEU A 82 -1.77 -13.59 -9.25
N LEU A 83 -2.45 -12.51 -9.64
CA LEU A 83 -3.51 -12.51 -10.65
C LEU A 83 -3.04 -11.70 -11.86
N GLY A 84 -3.46 -12.13 -13.05
CA GLY A 84 -3.07 -11.50 -14.32
C GLY A 84 -1.70 -11.96 -14.84
N GLN A 85 -1.42 -11.71 -16.11
CA GLN A 85 -0.13 -12.01 -16.73
C GLN A 85 0.75 -10.77 -16.75
N VAL A 86 1.95 -10.88 -16.17
CA VAL A 86 3.04 -9.92 -16.40
C VAL A 86 3.59 -10.20 -17.80
N LYS A 87 2.99 -9.59 -18.82
CA LYS A 87 3.40 -9.81 -20.23
C LYS A 87 4.66 -9.03 -20.60
N GLN A 88 4.99 -8.00 -19.84
CA GLN A 88 6.10 -7.10 -20.08
C GLN A 88 7.14 -7.21 -18.98
N LYS A 89 8.40 -6.99 -19.33
CA LYS A 89 9.50 -6.93 -18.36
C LYS A 89 9.30 -5.69 -17.47
N ILE A 90 9.34 -5.88 -16.15
CA ILE A 90 9.35 -4.79 -15.19
C ILE A 90 10.73 -4.12 -15.26
N THR A 91 10.76 -2.81 -15.48
CA THR A 91 11.98 -2.02 -15.66
C THR A 91 12.11 -0.92 -14.62
N SER A 92 13.33 -0.47 -14.36
CA SER A 92 13.62 0.72 -13.56
C SER A 92 14.02 1.89 -14.47
N SER A 93 13.84 3.13 -14.00
CA SER A 93 14.27 4.30 -14.76
C SER A 93 15.80 4.37 -14.82
N THR A 94 16.32 4.79 -15.97
CA THR A 94 17.76 4.99 -16.17
C THR A 94 18.32 6.01 -15.18
N ALA A 95 17.64 7.13 -14.97
CA ALA A 95 18.04 8.14 -14.00
C ALA A 95 18.19 7.59 -12.56
N ALA A 96 17.30 6.68 -12.14
CA ALA A 96 17.43 6.06 -10.81
C ALA A 96 18.60 5.08 -10.76
N ASN A 97 18.89 4.37 -11.86
CA ASN A 97 20.04 3.48 -11.95
C ASN A 97 21.35 4.28 -11.95
N ASP A 98 21.44 5.34 -12.74
CA ASP A 98 22.61 6.23 -12.82
C ASP A 98 22.92 6.85 -11.45
N GLU A 99 21.88 7.31 -10.74
CA GLU A 99 22.01 7.85 -9.39
C GLU A 99 22.48 6.77 -8.40
N MET A 100 21.93 5.55 -8.49
CA MET A 100 22.36 4.43 -7.66
C MET A 100 23.84 4.09 -7.89
N ASP A 101 24.29 4.11 -9.14
CA ASP A 101 25.68 3.83 -9.51
C ASP A 101 26.62 4.96 -9.07
N ARG A 102 26.20 6.23 -9.19
CA ARG A 102 26.90 7.39 -8.61
C ARG A 102 27.10 7.21 -7.10
N LEU A 103 26.04 6.85 -6.37
CA LEU A 103 26.10 6.65 -4.91
C LEU A 103 27.00 5.47 -4.51
N ARG A 104 27.03 4.39 -5.30
CA ARG A 104 27.91 3.24 -5.08
C ARG A 104 29.38 3.59 -5.27
N ASN A 105 29.69 4.35 -6.32
CA ASN A 105 31.07 4.71 -6.69
C ASN A 105 31.65 5.85 -5.84
N HIS A 106 30.81 6.59 -5.11
CA HIS A 106 31.22 7.68 -4.20
C HIS A 106 31.10 7.34 -2.70
N ARG A 107 30.95 6.05 -2.35
CA ARG A 107 31.09 5.61 -0.95
C ARG A 107 32.58 5.58 -0.57
N LEU A 108 32.91 6.24 0.54
CA LEU A 108 34.22 6.27 1.22
C LEU A 108 34.84 4.87 1.35
#